data_AF-A0A835V911-F1
#
_entry.id   AF-A0A835V911-F1
#
_cell.length_a   1.000
_cell.length_b   1.000
_cell.length_c   1.000
_cell.angle_alpha   90.00
_cell.angle_beta   90.00
_cell.angle_gamma   90.00
#
_symmetry.space_group_name_H-M   'P 1'
#
loop_
_entity.id
_entity.type
_entity.pdbx_description
1 polymer ?
#
loop_
_entity_poly.entity_id
_entity_poly.type
_entity_poly.pdbx_seq_one_letter_code
_entity_poly.pdbx_strand_id
1 'polypeptide(L)'
;MLHELLLALVGCTGDFVIDERDLQEILPESAGPIPEYPDQPTFRLAPDLSFIHPSERAVIERLLPLGFYYRELDHFAAKHRNLSSFPLSKYFTLPQTPKLQKGNTGNASIYCRAVANGIVEILSVYRTAVLQVEQNLLSDPMPILATVTKGLNKFDVLLPPLYELIAEIESEDLRGGQLLNLLHKRCHCGVPELQACIQRLLWHGHQVLYNQLASWMIYGILQDPHGEFFIQRQGDKDVESESSHSDMSENLKQKSYEHAALNDWNIGFHIFL
;
A
#
# COMPACT_ATOMS: atom_id res chain seq x y z
N MET A 1 -23.24 2.00 -20.88
CA MET A 1 -22.96 3.20 -20.06
C MET A 1 -22.99 2.90 -18.56
N LEU A 2 -24.10 2.39 -17.99
CA LEU A 2 -24.19 2.12 -16.54
C LEU A 2 -23.13 1.12 -16.07
N HIS A 3 -23.07 -0.05 -16.70
CA HIS A 3 -22.11 -1.10 -16.32
C HIS A 3 -20.67 -0.62 -16.43
N GLU A 4 -20.33 0.03 -17.55
CA GLU A 4 -19.01 0.66 -17.76
C GLU A 4 -18.66 1.70 -16.68
N LEU A 5 -19.63 2.52 -16.26
CA LEU A 5 -19.42 3.49 -15.19
C LEU A 5 -19.17 2.80 -13.84
N LEU A 6 -19.93 1.76 -13.51
CA LEU A 6 -19.71 1.00 -12.27
C LEU A 6 -18.37 0.26 -12.28
N LEU A 7 -17.99 -0.32 -13.42
CA LEU A 7 -16.67 -0.94 -13.60
C LEU A 7 -15.54 0.07 -13.43
N ALA A 8 -15.67 1.26 -14.01
CA ALA A 8 -14.70 2.34 -13.85
C ALA A 8 -14.57 2.79 -12.38
N LEU A 9 -15.67 2.82 -11.63
CA LEU A 9 -15.66 3.14 -10.20
C LEU A 9 -14.95 2.07 -9.36
N VAL A 10 -14.85 0.83 -9.84
CA VAL A 10 -14.06 -0.25 -9.24
C VAL A 10 -12.67 -0.35 -9.89
N GLY A 11 -12.21 0.69 -10.58
CA GLY A 11 -10.85 0.78 -11.10
C GLY A 11 -10.59 0.06 -12.42
N CYS A 12 -11.61 -0.52 -13.06
CA CYS A 12 -11.49 -1.15 -14.37
C CYS A 12 -11.63 -0.10 -15.47
N THR A 13 -10.56 0.15 -16.21
CA THR A 13 -10.56 1.03 -17.38
C THR A 13 -10.98 0.28 -18.64
N GLY A 14 -11.43 0.99 -19.67
CA GLY A 14 -11.91 0.43 -20.93
C GLY A 14 -12.22 1.51 -21.97
N ASP A 15 -13.01 1.17 -22.99
CA ASP A 15 -13.33 2.09 -24.08
C ASP A 15 -14.16 3.31 -23.61
N PHE A 16 -14.87 3.17 -22.49
CA PHE A 16 -15.67 4.25 -21.90
C PHE A 16 -14.83 5.20 -21.04
N VAL A 17 -13.96 4.65 -20.18
CA VAL A 17 -13.08 5.40 -19.27
C VAL A 17 -11.64 5.00 -19.53
N ILE A 18 -10.86 5.96 -19.96
CA ILE A 18 -9.47 5.78 -20.35
C ILE A 18 -8.58 6.34 -19.26
N ASP A 19 -7.49 5.64 -18.94
CA ASP A 19 -6.41 6.19 -18.13
C ASP A 19 -5.43 6.94 -19.04
N GLU A 20 -5.16 8.22 -18.78
CA GLU A 20 -4.19 8.97 -19.59
C GLU A 20 -2.77 8.36 -19.51
N ARG A 21 -2.45 7.58 -18.45
CA ARG A 21 -1.18 6.83 -18.37
C ARG A 21 -1.06 5.80 -19.49
N ASP A 22 -2.13 5.03 -19.71
CA ASP A 22 -2.18 3.99 -20.74
C ASP A 22 -2.06 4.61 -22.15
N LEU A 23 -2.57 5.84 -22.34
CA LEU A 23 -2.42 6.60 -23.59
C LEU A 23 -0.99 7.13 -23.80
N GLN A 24 -0.31 7.55 -22.74
CA GLN A 24 1.08 8.06 -22.81
C GLN A 24 2.09 6.94 -23.05
N GLU A 25 1.84 5.72 -22.55
CA GLU A 25 2.68 4.54 -22.87
C GLU A 25 2.64 4.19 -24.37
N ILE A 26 1.53 4.46 -25.05
CA ILE A 26 1.34 4.18 -26.49
C ILE A 26 1.95 5.30 -27.36
N LEU A 27 2.04 6.54 -26.85
CA LEU A 27 2.59 7.72 -27.54
C LEU A 27 3.77 8.34 -26.75
N PRO A 28 4.96 7.71 -26.79
CA PRO A 28 6.10 8.08 -25.94
C PRO A 28 6.80 9.42 -26.26
N GLU A 29 6.30 10.21 -27.22
CA GLU A 29 7.04 11.37 -27.76
C GLU A 29 6.81 12.70 -27.01
N SER A 30 5.97 12.80 -25.98
CA SER A 30 5.66 14.13 -25.38
C SER A 30 5.51 14.24 -23.85
N ALA A 31 5.84 13.23 -23.04
CA ALA A 31 5.71 13.35 -21.58
C ALA A 31 6.95 12.81 -20.84
N GLY A 32 7.36 13.52 -19.78
CA GLY A 32 8.45 13.11 -18.89
C GLY A 32 8.12 11.84 -18.08
N PRO A 33 9.02 11.38 -17.19
CA PRO A 33 8.78 10.18 -16.39
C PRO A 33 7.48 10.30 -15.60
N ILE A 34 6.57 9.32 -15.77
CA ILE A 34 5.28 9.28 -15.07
C ILE A 34 5.56 8.97 -13.60
N PRO A 35 5.12 9.81 -12.64
CA PRO A 35 5.21 9.49 -11.22
C PRO A 35 4.41 8.23 -10.89
N GLU A 36 4.95 7.36 -10.04
CA GLU A 36 4.25 6.15 -9.58
C GLU A 36 2.92 6.51 -8.86
N TYR A 37 2.84 7.73 -8.29
CA TYR A 37 1.66 8.34 -7.72
C TYR A 37 1.46 9.76 -8.27
N PRO A 38 0.56 9.99 -9.24
CA PRO A 38 0.31 11.33 -9.77
C PRO A 38 -0.51 12.17 -8.79
N ASP A 39 -0.20 13.47 -8.69
CA ASP A 39 -0.94 14.42 -7.83
C ASP A 39 -2.40 14.61 -8.26
N GLN A 40 -2.74 14.23 -9.51
CA GLN A 40 -4.06 14.40 -10.09
C GLN A 40 -4.61 13.08 -10.65
N PRO A 41 -5.95 12.87 -10.54
CA PRO A 41 -6.59 11.67 -11.05
C PRO A 41 -6.49 11.61 -12.58
N THR A 42 -6.04 10.47 -13.07
CA THR A 42 -5.69 10.27 -14.49
C THR A 42 -6.82 9.66 -15.33
N PHE A 43 -7.93 9.30 -14.69
CA PHE A 43 -9.10 8.74 -15.38
C PHE A 43 -9.90 9.82 -16.10
N ARG A 44 -10.13 9.62 -17.39
CA ARG A 44 -10.92 10.51 -18.25
C ARG A 44 -11.99 9.76 -19.01
N LEU A 45 -13.07 10.47 -19.32
CA LEU A 45 -14.11 9.96 -20.21
C LEU A 45 -13.63 10.06 -21.66
N ALA A 46 -13.86 9.02 -22.45
CA ALA A 46 -13.49 9.02 -23.85
C ALA A 46 -14.09 10.25 -24.60
N PRO A 47 -13.28 10.96 -25.43
CA PRO A 47 -13.73 12.16 -26.14
C PRO A 47 -14.79 11.85 -27.21
N ASP A 48 -14.80 10.64 -27.74
CA ASP A 48 -15.60 10.25 -28.91
C ASP A 48 -17.07 9.91 -28.58
N LEU A 49 -17.48 10.03 -27.32
CA LEU A 49 -18.83 9.68 -26.85
C LEU A 49 -19.83 10.81 -27.14
N SER A 50 -20.37 10.83 -28.35
CA SER A 50 -21.37 11.82 -28.81
C SER A 50 -22.78 11.63 -28.24
N PHE A 51 -23.08 10.47 -27.65
CA PHE A 51 -24.40 10.13 -27.12
C PHE A 51 -24.67 10.65 -25.70
N ILE A 52 -23.67 11.24 -25.02
CA ILE A 52 -23.78 11.73 -23.64
C ILE A 52 -24.01 13.23 -23.66
N HIS A 53 -25.03 13.70 -22.95
CA HIS A 53 -25.29 15.14 -22.86
C HIS A 53 -24.16 15.83 -22.05
N PRO A 54 -23.76 17.07 -22.38
CA PRO A 54 -22.70 17.77 -21.65
C PRO A 54 -22.89 17.84 -20.13
N SER A 55 -24.14 17.92 -19.66
CA SER A 55 -24.45 17.89 -18.22
C SER A 55 -24.19 16.53 -17.58
N GLU A 56 -24.49 15.43 -18.28
CA GLU A 56 -24.23 14.06 -17.82
C GLU A 56 -22.73 13.79 -17.81
N ARG A 57 -22.03 14.27 -18.86
CA ARG A 57 -20.57 14.21 -18.95
C ARG A 57 -19.90 14.87 -17.75
N ALA A 58 -20.31 16.09 -17.37
CA ALA A 58 -19.76 16.77 -16.21
C ALA A 58 -19.99 16.00 -14.89
N VAL A 59 -21.14 15.32 -14.74
CA VAL A 59 -21.41 14.48 -13.56
C VAL A 59 -20.53 13.24 -13.56
N ILE A 60 -20.38 12.57 -14.70
CA ILE A 60 -19.52 11.39 -14.84
C ILE A 60 -18.07 11.75 -14.54
N GLU A 61 -17.55 12.83 -15.14
CA GLU A 61 -16.18 13.30 -14.94
C GLU A 61 -15.90 13.65 -13.47
N ARG A 62 -16.91 14.06 -12.70
CA ARG A 62 -16.79 14.26 -11.24
C ARG A 62 -16.70 12.95 -10.45
N LEU A 63 -17.28 11.87 -10.96
CA LEU A 63 -17.27 10.55 -10.32
C LEU A 63 -16.01 9.73 -10.64
N LEU A 64 -15.40 9.94 -11.81
CA LEU A 64 -14.21 9.19 -12.24
C LEU A 64 -13.02 9.23 -11.27
N PRO A 65 -12.72 10.35 -10.58
CA PRO A 65 -11.65 10.39 -9.58
C PRO A 65 -11.81 9.32 -8.49
N LEU A 66 -13.03 8.96 -8.10
CA LEU A 66 -13.27 7.89 -7.11
C LEU A 66 -12.70 6.55 -7.60
N GLY A 67 -12.92 6.22 -8.88
CA GLY A 67 -12.40 4.99 -9.48
C GLY A 67 -10.87 4.98 -9.56
N PHE A 68 -10.28 6.14 -9.86
CA PHE A 68 -8.83 6.32 -9.82
C PHE A 68 -8.28 6.08 -8.42
N TYR A 69 -8.81 6.78 -7.40
CA TYR A 69 -8.34 6.61 -6.03
C TYR A 69 -8.51 5.17 -5.55
N TYR A 70 -9.65 4.54 -5.85
CA TYR A 70 -9.86 3.13 -5.52
C TYR A 70 -8.78 2.23 -6.14
N ARG A 71 -8.45 2.41 -7.42
CA ARG A 71 -7.44 1.61 -8.13
C ARG A 71 -6.06 1.78 -7.49
N GLU A 72 -5.66 3.00 -7.17
CA GLU A 72 -4.35 3.27 -6.57
C GLU A 72 -4.24 2.71 -5.14
N LEU A 73 -5.28 2.88 -4.32
CA LEU A 73 -5.33 2.29 -2.98
C LEU A 73 -5.29 0.75 -3.03
N ASP A 74 -5.96 0.13 -4.01
CA ASP A 74 -5.96 -1.33 -4.19
C ASP A 74 -4.60 -1.83 -4.70
N HIS A 75 -3.96 -1.07 -5.59
CA HIS A 75 -2.61 -1.34 -6.08
C HIS A 75 -1.58 -1.33 -4.95
N PHE A 76 -1.58 -0.27 -4.11
CA PHE A 76 -0.76 -0.22 -2.90
C PHE A 76 -0.98 -1.44 -2.01
N ALA A 77 -2.25 -1.77 -1.75
CA ALA A 77 -2.58 -2.91 -0.91
C ALA A 77 -2.08 -4.24 -1.48
N ALA A 78 -2.18 -4.44 -2.80
CA ALA A 78 -1.67 -5.62 -3.48
C ALA A 78 -0.13 -5.69 -3.44
N LYS A 79 0.55 -4.56 -3.68
CA LYS A 79 2.02 -4.42 -3.63
C LYS A 79 2.59 -4.84 -2.28
N HIS A 80 2.00 -4.39 -1.18
CA HIS A 80 2.50 -4.67 0.18
C HIS A 80 1.96 -5.95 0.82
N ARG A 81 0.88 -6.58 0.31
CA ARG A 81 0.37 -7.86 0.84
C ARG A 81 1.12 -9.08 0.32
N ASN A 82 1.65 -9.01 -0.90
CA ASN A 82 2.35 -10.13 -1.55
C ASN A 82 3.81 -10.22 -1.08
N LEU A 83 4.03 -10.83 0.09
CA LEU A 83 5.38 -11.19 0.55
C LEU A 83 6.02 -12.38 -0.20
N SER A 84 5.33 -12.95 -1.20
CA SER A 84 5.84 -14.07 -1.99
C SER A 84 6.86 -13.64 -3.06
N SER A 85 7.82 -12.80 -2.69
CA SER A 85 9.14 -12.80 -3.33
C SER A 85 10.16 -13.43 -2.39
N PHE A 86 9.76 -14.50 -1.70
CA PHE A 86 10.72 -15.54 -1.35
C PHE A 86 10.89 -16.40 -2.61
N PRO A 87 12.08 -16.45 -3.24
CA PRO A 87 12.32 -17.35 -4.34
C PRO A 87 12.39 -18.80 -3.81
N LEU A 88 11.24 -19.39 -3.51
CA LEU A 88 11.09 -20.84 -3.35
C LEU A 88 11.26 -21.56 -4.71
N SER A 89 11.57 -20.82 -5.78
CA SER A 89 11.97 -21.32 -7.10
C SER A 89 13.47 -21.67 -7.22
N LYS A 90 14.28 -21.49 -6.16
CA LYS A 90 15.71 -21.91 -6.18
C LYS A 90 15.93 -23.42 -6.01
N TYR A 91 14.92 -24.21 -5.64
CA TYR A 91 15.05 -25.67 -5.53
C TYR A 91 14.57 -26.43 -6.77
N PHE A 92 13.97 -25.75 -7.75
CA PHE A 92 13.52 -26.35 -9.00
C PHE A 92 13.82 -25.44 -10.20
N THR A 93 15.09 -25.15 -10.47
CA THR A 93 15.49 -24.65 -11.79
C THR A 93 16.78 -25.32 -12.23
N LEU A 94 16.69 -26.01 -13.38
CA LEU A 94 17.85 -26.49 -14.12
C LEU A 94 18.76 -25.31 -14.51
N PRO A 95 20.09 -25.53 -14.59
CA PRO A 95 21.06 -24.44 -14.69
C PRO A 95 21.20 -23.95 -16.13
N GLN A 96 20.51 -22.87 -16.53
CA GLN A 96 20.88 -22.12 -17.73
C GLN A 96 20.72 -20.60 -17.59
N THR A 97 21.87 -19.93 -17.67
CA THR A 97 22.15 -18.52 -18.01
C THR A 97 21.83 -17.43 -16.97
N PRO A 98 22.83 -16.64 -16.52
CA PRO A 98 22.65 -15.55 -15.59
C PRO A 98 22.26 -14.29 -16.36
N LYS A 99 20.96 -14.02 -16.49
CA LYS A 99 20.51 -12.64 -16.71
C LYS A 99 20.27 -12.03 -15.34
N LEU A 100 21.20 -11.15 -14.98
CA LEU A 100 21.20 -10.31 -13.79
C LEU A 100 20.01 -9.34 -13.84
N GLN A 101 18.79 -9.84 -13.65
CA GLN A 101 17.68 -9.00 -13.22
C GLN A 101 17.86 -8.81 -11.73
N LYS A 102 18.37 -7.63 -11.38
CA LYS A 102 18.38 -7.08 -10.04
C LYS A 102 16.91 -6.89 -9.64
N GLY A 103 16.25 -7.98 -9.26
CA GLY A 103 14.91 -7.97 -8.73
C GLY A 103 14.96 -7.05 -7.53
N ASN A 104 14.26 -5.93 -7.62
CA ASN A 104 14.06 -5.02 -6.50
C ASN A 104 13.40 -5.88 -5.42
N THR A 105 14.18 -6.36 -4.46
CA THR A 105 13.67 -6.84 -3.18
C THR A 105 13.12 -5.60 -2.51
N GLY A 106 11.97 -5.12 -2.97
CA GLY A 106 11.24 -4.03 -2.35
C GLY A 106 11.05 -4.45 -0.91
N ASN A 107 11.83 -3.82 -0.04
CA ASN A 107 12.09 -4.28 1.32
C ASN A 107 10.74 -4.48 2.01
N ALA A 108 10.36 -5.74 2.22
CA ALA A 108 9.07 -6.06 2.82
C ALA A 108 8.99 -5.39 4.19
N SER A 109 7.87 -4.75 4.49
CA SER A 109 7.60 -4.07 5.75
C SER A 109 6.39 -4.72 6.40
N ILE A 110 6.53 -5.13 7.67
CA ILE A 110 5.41 -5.74 8.41
C ILE A 110 4.38 -4.66 8.74
N TYR A 111 4.84 -3.44 9.03
CA TYR A 111 3.98 -2.31 9.31
C TYR A 111 3.22 -1.84 8.06
N CYS A 112 3.88 -1.68 6.90
CA CYS A 112 3.18 -1.35 5.66
C CYS A 112 2.20 -2.45 5.26
N ARG A 113 2.54 -3.73 5.49
CA ARG A 113 1.59 -4.84 5.28
C ARG A 113 0.36 -4.74 6.17
N ALA A 114 0.53 -4.38 7.45
CA ALA A 114 -0.59 -4.21 8.36
C ALA A 114 -1.50 -3.06 7.90
N VAL A 115 -0.92 -1.94 7.49
CA VAL A 115 -1.66 -0.81 6.92
C VAL A 115 -2.37 -1.20 5.62
N ALA A 116 -1.71 -1.94 4.73
CA ALA A 116 -2.30 -2.49 3.50
C ALA A 116 -3.53 -3.36 3.78
N ASN A 117 -3.51 -4.18 4.83
CA ASN A 117 -4.70 -4.94 5.25
C ASN A 117 -5.83 -4.00 5.71
N GLY A 118 -5.51 -2.93 6.45
CA GLY A 118 -6.48 -1.92 6.84
C GLY A 118 -7.11 -1.19 5.65
N ILE A 119 -6.32 -0.87 4.62
CA ILE A 119 -6.82 -0.27 3.38
C ILE A 119 -7.78 -1.22 2.67
N VAL A 120 -7.46 -2.52 2.59
CA VAL A 120 -8.37 -3.52 2.00
C VAL A 120 -9.71 -3.57 2.73
N GLU A 121 -9.72 -3.48 4.05
CA GLU A 121 -10.96 -3.39 4.83
C GLU A 121 -11.76 -2.14 4.45
N ILE A 122 -11.13 -0.97 4.35
CA ILE A 122 -11.80 0.27 3.92
C ILE A 122 -12.37 0.13 2.50
N LEU A 123 -11.58 -0.40 1.56
CA LEU A 123 -12.01 -0.63 0.18
C LEU A 123 -13.13 -1.68 0.09
N SER A 124 -13.22 -2.63 1.02
CA SER A 124 -14.33 -3.58 1.07
C SER A 124 -15.67 -2.90 1.36
N VAL A 125 -15.67 -1.85 2.19
CA VAL A 125 -16.85 -1.03 2.47
C VAL A 125 -17.26 -0.25 1.22
N TYR A 126 -16.29 0.31 0.48
CA TYR A 126 -16.54 0.96 -0.80
C TYR A 126 -17.16 -0.01 -1.82
N ARG A 127 -16.56 -1.19 -2.02
CA ARG A 127 -17.10 -2.24 -2.92
C ARG A 127 -18.53 -2.61 -2.55
N THR A 128 -18.81 -2.76 -1.25
CA THR A 128 -20.16 -3.07 -0.78
C THR A 128 -21.15 -1.95 -1.13
N ALA A 129 -20.75 -0.68 -1.02
CA ALA A 129 -21.58 0.45 -1.43
C ALA A 129 -21.82 0.48 -2.94
N VAL A 130 -20.81 0.18 -3.77
CA VAL A 130 -20.96 0.06 -5.22
C VAL A 130 -21.94 -1.06 -5.57
N LEU A 131 -21.83 -2.23 -4.92
CA LEU A 131 -22.76 -3.35 -5.12
C LEU A 131 -24.19 -3.00 -4.69
N GLN A 132 -24.37 -2.25 -3.61
CA GLN A 132 -25.69 -1.75 -3.20
C GLN A 132 -26.28 -0.79 -4.22
N VAL A 133 -25.46 0.10 -4.78
CA VAL A 133 -25.88 1.01 -5.87
C VAL A 133 -26.28 0.20 -7.09
N GLU A 134 -25.50 -0.80 -7.48
CA GLU A 134 -25.83 -1.71 -8.59
C GLU A 134 -27.18 -2.40 -8.35
N GLN A 135 -27.38 -2.99 -7.18
CA GLN A 135 -28.63 -3.66 -6.83
C GLN A 135 -29.84 -2.71 -6.90
N ASN A 136 -29.69 -1.48 -6.41
CA ASN A 136 -30.74 -0.47 -6.50
C ASN A 136 -31.06 -0.13 -7.96
N LEU A 137 -30.04 0.03 -8.81
CA LEU A 137 -30.20 0.31 -10.24
C LEU A 137 -30.84 -0.85 -11.01
N LEU A 138 -30.61 -2.10 -10.59
CA LEU A 138 -31.30 -3.27 -11.16
C LEU A 138 -32.79 -3.30 -10.77
N SER A 139 -33.14 -2.79 -9.58
CA SER A 139 -34.53 -2.75 -9.11
C SER A 139 -35.33 -1.57 -9.66
N ASP A 140 -34.73 -0.38 -9.74
CA ASP A 140 -35.31 0.83 -10.33
C ASP A 140 -34.22 1.56 -11.16
N PRO A 141 -34.30 1.51 -12.50
CA PRO A 141 -33.22 1.95 -13.36
C PRO A 141 -33.10 3.47 -13.49
N MET A 142 -34.05 4.27 -12.99
CA MET A 142 -34.04 5.73 -13.22
C MET A 142 -34.30 6.53 -11.95
N PRO A 143 -33.51 7.58 -11.66
CA PRO A 143 -32.37 8.13 -12.42
C PRO A 143 -31.00 7.53 -12.06
N ILE A 144 -30.24 7.05 -13.06
CA ILE A 144 -28.94 6.35 -12.89
C ILE A 144 -27.90 7.21 -12.17
N LEU A 145 -27.52 8.36 -12.76
CA LEU A 145 -26.39 9.17 -12.27
C LEU A 145 -26.65 9.75 -10.88
N ALA A 146 -27.89 10.09 -10.57
CA ALA A 146 -28.25 10.61 -9.25
C ALA A 146 -28.14 9.52 -8.17
N THR A 147 -28.59 8.29 -8.47
CA THR A 147 -28.45 7.14 -7.56
C THR A 147 -26.98 6.82 -7.28
N VAL A 148 -26.13 6.80 -8.32
CA VAL A 148 -24.68 6.59 -8.17
C VAL A 148 -24.03 7.70 -7.35
N THR A 149 -24.28 8.96 -7.70
CA THR A 149 -23.72 10.12 -6.99
C THR A 149 -24.13 10.11 -5.52
N LYS A 150 -25.41 9.87 -5.24
CA LYS A 150 -25.91 9.80 -3.85
C LYS A 150 -25.31 8.65 -3.07
N GLY A 151 -25.17 7.48 -3.69
CA GLY A 151 -24.62 6.28 -3.06
C GLY A 151 -23.14 6.42 -2.70
N LEU A 152 -22.37 7.14 -3.52
CA LEU A 152 -20.92 7.25 -3.39
C LEU A 152 -20.42 8.57 -2.79
N ASN A 153 -21.29 9.56 -2.56
CA ASN A 153 -20.93 10.87 -2.01
C ASN A 153 -20.08 10.82 -0.73
N LYS A 154 -20.26 9.80 0.11
CA LYS A 154 -19.45 9.64 1.33
C LYS A 154 -17.96 9.44 1.01
N PHE A 155 -17.66 8.77 -0.10
CA PHE A 155 -16.30 8.39 -0.47
C PHE A 155 -15.55 9.52 -1.19
N ASP A 156 -16.26 10.53 -1.72
CA ASP A 156 -15.66 11.75 -2.27
C ASP A 156 -14.79 12.48 -1.23
N VAL A 157 -15.16 12.38 0.05
CA VAL A 157 -14.43 13.01 1.16
C VAL A 157 -13.36 12.08 1.74
N LEU A 158 -13.53 10.75 1.60
CA LEU A 158 -12.67 9.76 2.24
C LEU A 158 -11.49 9.32 1.38
N LEU A 159 -11.71 9.05 0.10
CA LEU A 159 -10.68 8.46 -0.76
C LEU A 159 -9.51 9.41 -1.09
N PRO A 160 -9.71 10.71 -1.37
CA PRO A 160 -8.59 11.59 -1.69
C PRO A 160 -7.56 11.74 -0.56
N PRO A 161 -7.95 12.01 0.71
CA PRO A 161 -6.98 12.08 1.81
C PRO A 161 -6.28 10.74 2.10
N LEU A 162 -6.96 9.61 1.86
CA LEU A 162 -6.35 8.29 1.98
C LEU A 162 -5.33 8.02 0.87
N TYR A 163 -5.58 8.52 -0.34
CA TYR A 163 -4.62 8.44 -1.43
C TYR A 163 -3.38 9.29 -1.15
N GLU A 164 -3.55 10.54 -0.70
CA GLU A 164 -2.44 11.42 -0.29
C GLU A 164 -1.57 10.76 0.79
N LEU A 165 -2.22 10.13 1.77
CA LEU A 165 -1.55 9.38 2.83
C LEU A 165 -0.66 8.27 2.28
N ILE A 166 -1.17 7.48 1.33
CA ILE A 166 -0.41 6.39 0.71
C ILE A 166 0.73 6.93 -0.16
N ALA A 167 0.48 7.97 -0.94
CA ALA A 167 1.49 8.61 -1.76
C ALA A 167 2.64 9.17 -0.90
N GLU A 168 2.33 9.77 0.26
CA GLU A 168 3.31 10.22 1.26
C GLU A 168 4.11 9.03 1.82
N ILE A 169 3.46 7.92 2.16
CA ILE A 169 4.12 6.69 2.66
C ILE A 169 5.11 6.12 1.63
N GLU A 170 4.71 6.04 0.36
CA GLU A 170 5.54 5.48 -0.69
C GLU A 170 6.67 6.43 -1.11
N SER A 171 6.41 7.73 -1.22
CA SER A 171 7.41 8.72 -1.63
C SER A 171 8.52 8.91 -0.60
N GLU A 172 8.19 8.87 0.70
CA GLU A 172 9.17 9.00 1.79
C GLU A 172 9.73 7.64 2.26
N ASP A 173 9.29 6.52 1.66
CA ASP A 173 9.63 5.14 2.06
C ASP A 173 9.49 4.91 3.58
N LEU A 174 8.36 5.37 4.15
CA LEU A 174 8.14 5.36 5.59
C LEU A 174 7.91 3.95 6.13
N ARG A 175 8.68 3.59 7.16
CA ARG A 175 8.71 2.24 7.74
C ARG A 175 8.54 2.28 9.25
N GLY A 176 8.12 1.14 9.82
CA GLY A 176 8.07 0.94 11.26
C GLY A 176 7.32 2.02 12.04
N GLY A 177 7.97 2.55 13.09
CA GLY A 177 7.41 3.60 13.94
C GLY A 177 7.16 4.93 13.22
N GLN A 178 7.90 5.27 12.15
CA GLN A 178 7.69 6.50 11.40
C GLN A 178 6.32 6.51 10.71
N LEU A 179 5.94 5.37 10.13
CA LEU A 179 4.61 5.16 9.54
C LEU A 179 3.51 5.33 10.60
N LEU A 180 3.68 4.77 11.79
CA LEU A 180 2.71 4.93 12.89
C LEU A 180 2.59 6.38 13.35
N ASN A 181 3.72 7.09 13.45
CA ASN A 181 3.75 8.50 13.82
C ASN A 181 3.00 9.36 12.79
N LEU A 182 3.15 9.07 11.50
CA LEU A 182 2.42 9.76 10.44
C LEU A 182 0.91 9.50 10.54
N LEU A 183 0.50 8.23 10.70
CA LEU A 183 -0.92 7.86 10.89
C LEU A 183 -1.51 8.55 12.12
N HIS A 184 -0.76 8.60 13.22
CA HIS A 184 -1.19 9.28 14.44
C HIS A 184 -1.38 10.79 14.22
N LYS A 185 -0.44 11.46 13.52
CA LYS A 185 -0.59 12.89 13.17
C LYS A 185 -1.83 13.15 12.32
N ARG A 186 -2.06 12.34 11.28
CA ARG A 186 -3.18 12.48 10.34
C ARG A 186 -4.53 12.10 10.95
N CYS A 187 -4.55 11.30 12.02
CA CYS A 187 -5.76 10.94 12.76
C CYS A 187 -6.47 12.16 13.38
N HIS A 188 -5.74 13.24 13.69
CA HIS A 188 -6.32 14.46 14.26
C HIS A 188 -6.95 15.34 13.18
N CYS A 189 -7.98 14.83 12.50
CA CYS A 189 -8.74 15.55 11.49
C CYS A 189 -10.16 15.90 11.98
N GLY A 190 -10.74 17.00 11.48
CA GLY A 190 -12.09 17.44 11.86
C GLY A 190 -13.25 16.67 11.24
N VAL A 191 -12.97 15.63 10.44
CA VAL A 191 -13.95 14.79 9.76
C VAL A 191 -14.02 13.44 10.48
N PRO A 192 -15.13 13.09 11.16
CA PRO A 192 -15.19 11.91 12.02
C PRO A 192 -15.10 10.59 11.23
N GLU A 193 -15.64 10.55 10.02
CA GLU A 193 -15.56 9.36 9.16
C GLU A 193 -14.12 9.08 8.71
N LEU A 194 -13.39 10.13 8.33
CA LEU A 194 -11.98 10.01 7.96
C LEU A 194 -11.12 9.64 9.17
N GLN A 195 -11.40 10.25 10.33
CA GLN A 195 -10.74 9.90 11.58
C GLN A 195 -10.92 8.41 11.90
N ALA A 196 -12.14 7.87 11.77
CA ALA A 196 -12.40 6.46 11.99
C ALA A 196 -11.62 5.54 11.03
N CYS A 197 -11.51 5.93 9.75
CA CYS A 197 -10.68 5.22 8.78
C CYS A 197 -9.20 5.21 9.18
N ILE A 198 -8.61 6.36 9.51
CA ILE A 198 -7.20 6.47 9.90
C ILE A 198 -6.94 5.75 11.23
N GLN A 199 -7.86 5.84 12.19
CA GLN A 199 -7.80 5.06 13.44
C GLN A 199 -7.81 3.56 13.18
N ARG A 200 -8.59 3.10 12.19
CA ARG A 200 -8.61 1.70 11.79
C ARG A 200 -7.26 1.28 11.21
N LEU A 201 -6.62 2.12 10.38
CA LEU A 201 -5.26 1.87 9.87
C LEU A 201 -4.24 1.82 11.02
N LEU A 202 -4.30 2.79 11.93
CA LEU A 202 -3.43 2.87 13.10
C LEU A 202 -3.61 1.64 14.01
N TRP A 203 -4.84 1.14 14.17
CA TRP A 203 -5.11 -0.08 14.93
C TRP A 203 -4.37 -1.28 14.34
N HIS A 204 -4.38 -1.47 13.01
CA HIS A 204 -3.64 -2.55 12.36
C HIS A 204 -2.13 -2.43 12.59
N GLY A 205 -1.59 -1.20 12.48
CA GLY A 205 -0.19 -0.94 12.79
C GLY A 205 0.17 -1.21 14.26
N HIS A 206 -0.70 -0.82 15.20
CA HIS A 206 -0.53 -1.10 16.61
C HIS A 206 -0.62 -2.59 16.96
N GLN A 207 -1.39 -3.40 16.23
CA GLN A 207 -1.38 -4.85 16.45
C GLN A 207 0.03 -5.43 16.25
N VAL A 208 0.74 -4.99 15.22
CA VAL A 208 2.14 -5.40 14.98
C VAL A 208 3.03 -4.91 16.12
N LEU A 209 2.93 -3.64 16.47
CA LEU A 209 3.72 -3.03 17.55
C LEU A 209 3.53 -3.76 18.89
N TYR A 210 2.29 -4.02 19.28
CA TYR A 210 1.99 -4.69 20.55
C TYR A 210 2.45 -6.15 20.55
N ASN A 211 2.38 -6.84 19.41
CA ASN A 211 2.90 -8.20 19.31
C ASN A 211 4.43 -8.24 19.43
N GLN A 212 5.13 -7.30 18.80
CA GLN A 212 6.59 -7.16 18.94
C GLN A 212 6.98 -6.78 20.38
N LEU A 213 6.27 -5.83 20.99
CA LEU A 213 6.46 -5.40 22.36
C LEU A 213 6.22 -6.55 23.36
N ALA A 214 5.12 -7.30 23.20
CA ALA A 214 4.81 -8.44 24.05
C ALA A 214 5.86 -9.54 23.92
N SER A 215 6.31 -9.83 22.69
CA SER A 215 7.38 -10.82 22.43
C SER A 215 8.68 -10.45 23.15
N TRP A 216 9.02 -9.17 23.12
CA TRP A 216 10.18 -8.62 23.80
C TRP A 216 10.02 -8.63 25.32
N MET A 217 8.96 -8.03 25.85
CA MET A 217 8.77 -7.83 27.30
C MET A 217 8.50 -9.13 28.07
N ILE A 218 7.80 -10.09 27.45
CA ILE A 218 7.38 -11.33 28.12
C ILE A 218 8.42 -12.44 27.91
N TYR A 219 8.93 -12.59 26.69
CA TYR A 219 9.81 -13.71 26.34
C TYR A 219 11.29 -13.30 26.16
N GLY A 220 11.60 -12.00 26.14
CA GLY A 220 12.96 -11.53 25.84
C GLY A 220 13.39 -11.78 24.39
N ILE A 221 12.44 -12.05 23.49
CA ILE A 221 12.71 -12.40 22.09
C ILE A 221 12.43 -11.19 21.21
N LEU A 222 13.45 -10.74 20.49
CA LEU A 222 13.31 -9.69 19.48
C LEU A 222 12.88 -10.30 18.14
N GLN A 223 11.60 -10.13 17.78
CA GLN A 223 11.03 -10.59 16.51
C GLN A 223 10.90 -9.43 15.52
N ASP A 224 12.01 -9.08 14.87
CA ASP A 224 12.06 -7.98 13.91
C ASP A 224 12.92 -8.32 12.68
N PRO A 225 12.38 -9.05 11.70
CA PRO A 225 13.14 -9.50 10.53
C PRO A 225 13.53 -8.37 9.57
N HIS A 226 12.92 -7.19 9.70
CA HIS A 226 13.13 -6.06 8.80
C HIS A 226 13.74 -4.83 9.50
N GLY A 227 14.10 -4.93 10.79
CA GLY A 227 14.73 -3.84 11.52
C GLY A 227 13.83 -2.61 11.71
N GLU A 228 12.50 -2.80 11.75
CA GLU A 228 11.51 -1.72 11.81
C GLU A 228 11.08 -1.36 13.24
N PHE A 229 11.43 -2.21 14.20
CA PHE A 229 11.12 -2.01 15.61
C PHE A 229 12.11 -1.05 16.24
N PHE A 230 11.66 -0.27 17.23
CA PHE A 230 12.49 0.74 17.87
C PHE A 230 13.62 0.15 18.74
N ILE A 231 13.60 -1.15 19.03
CA ILE A 231 14.66 -1.87 19.78
C ILE A 231 15.46 -2.72 18.80
N GLN A 232 16.76 -2.47 18.69
CA GLN A 232 17.67 -3.25 17.85
C GLN A 232 18.86 -3.81 18.66
N ARG A 233 19.35 -5.00 18.30
CA ARG A 233 20.59 -5.56 18.85
C ARG A 233 21.81 -4.79 18.36
N GLN A 234 22.77 -4.54 19.25
CA GLN A 234 23.95 -3.71 18.97
C GLN A 234 24.87 -4.30 17.88
N GLY A 235 24.90 -5.63 17.70
CA GLY A 235 25.74 -6.30 16.69
C GLY A 235 25.14 -6.45 15.28
N ASP A 236 23.91 -5.99 15.02
CA ASP A 236 23.26 -6.14 13.69
C ASP A 236 23.75 -5.10 12.66
N LYS A 237 24.36 -4.00 13.12
CA LYS A 237 24.90 -2.95 12.24
C LYS A 237 26.32 -3.22 11.72
N ASP A 238 27.07 -4.07 12.40
CA ASP A 238 28.48 -4.33 12.04
C ASP A 238 28.61 -5.29 10.84
N VAL A 239 27.55 -6.02 10.50
CA VAL A 239 27.55 -6.97 9.37
C VAL A 239 27.45 -6.27 7.99
N GLU A 240 26.87 -5.07 7.91
CA GLU A 240 26.78 -4.33 6.63
C GLU A 240 28.03 -3.49 6.34
N SER A 241 28.83 -3.13 7.35
CA SER A 241 30.03 -2.30 7.18
C SER A 241 31.33 -3.10 6.99
N GLU A 242 31.36 -4.41 7.29
CA GLU A 242 32.55 -5.27 7.16
C GLU A 242 32.63 -6.07 5.84
N SER A 243 31.86 -5.71 4.81
CA SER A 243 31.90 -6.39 3.51
C SER A 243 33.15 -6.09 2.64
N SER A 244 34.23 -5.57 3.23
CA SER A 244 35.46 -5.22 2.49
C SER A 244 36.76 -5.89 2.93
N HIS A 245 36.77 -6.92 3.79
CA HIS A 245 38.00 -7.71 3.99
C HIS A 245 37.79 -9.23 4.23
N SER A 246 37.99 -9.98 3.13
CA SER A 246 38.47 -11.36 2.97
C SER A 246 38.47 -12.36 4.15
N ASP A 247 37.73 -13.45 3.94
CA ASP A 247 38.10 -14.88 4.08
C ASP A 247 39.03 -15.34 5.21
N MET A 248 38.44 -15.87 6.28
CA MET A 248 38.80 -17.15 6.96
C MET A 248 38.10 -17.24 8.33
N SER A 249 37.11 -18.12 8.47
CA SER A 249 36.83 -18.92 9.69
C SER A 249 35.34 -19.35 9.80
N GLU A 250 34.91 -20.30 8.98
CA GLU A 250 33.60 -20.93 9.17
C GLU A 250 33.53 -21.87 10.39
N ASN A 251 34.66 -22.18 11.04
CA ASN A 251 34.70 -23.13 12.16
C ASN A 251 34.74 -22.50 13.57
N LEU A 252 34.61 -21.17 13.70
CA LEU A 252 34.51 -20.49 15.00
C LEU A 252 33.11 -19.91 15.27
N LYS A 253 32.16 -20.08 14.34
CA LYS A 253 30.81 -19.49 14.40
C LYS A 253 29.82 -20.26 15.25
N GLN A 254 30.13 -21.47 15.76
CA GLN A 254 29.16 -22.25 16.54
C GLN A 254 29.46 -22.33 18.04
N LYS A 255 30.71 -22.08 18.46
CA LYS A 255 31.08 -22.01 19.89
C LYS A 255 30.94 -20.62 20.51
N SER A 256 30.84 -19.56 19.70
CA SER A 256 30.65 -18.19 20.21
C SER A 256 29.19 -17.87 20.55
N TYR A 257 28.20 -18.51 19.91
CA TYR A 257 26.79 -18.24 20.17
C TYR A 257 26.34 -18.67 21.57
N GLU A 258 26.84 -19.79 22.10
CA GLU A 258 26.46 -20.24 23.45
C GLU A 258 27.10 -19.40 24.57
N HIS A 259 28.31 -18.88 24.35
CA HIS A 259 28.99 -18.02 25.34
C HIS A 259 28.58 -16.54 25.26
N ALA A 260 28.18 -16.04 24.09
CA ALA A 260 27.64 -14.68 23.94
C ALA A 260 26.21 -14.57 24.51
N ALA A 261 25.39 -15.61 24.37
CA ALA A 261 24.01 -15.60 24.86
C ALA A 261 23.89 -15.47 26.39
N LEU A 262 24.95 -15.79 27.15
CA LEU A 262 24.97 -15.72 28.61
C LEU A 262 25.61 -14.44 29.18
N ASN A 263 26.38 -13.69 28.38
CA ASN A 263 27.09 -12.49 28.86
C ASN A 263 26.47 -11.15 28.37
N ASP A 264 25.51 -11.18 27.44
CA ASP A 264 24.98 -9.98 26.77
C ASP A 264 23.71 -9.37 27.36
N TRP A 265 23.25 -9.80 28.54
CA TRP A 265 22.04 -9.18 29.13
C TRP A 265 22.23 -7.72 29.59
N ASN A 266 23.48 -7.27 29.76
CA ASN A 266 23.75 -5.97 30.38
C ASN A 266 24.21 -4.87 29.41
N ILE A 267 24.51 -5.21 28.15
CA ILE A 267 24.97 -4.24 27.13
C ILE A 267 24.51 -4.80 25.79
N GLY A 268 23.57 -4.16 25.07
CA GLY A 268 23.27 -4.66 23.72
C GLY A 268 22.05 -4.15 22.97
N PHE A 269 21.30 -3.16 23.47
CA PHE A 269 20.12 -2.66 22.75
C PHE A 269 20.10 -1.14 22.61
N HIS A 270 19.86 -0.68 21.38
CA HIS A 270 19.59 0.72 21.09
C HIS A 270 18.08 0.94 20.93
N ILE A 271 17.58 2.00 21.56
CA ILE A 271 16.20 2.49 21.41
C ILE A 271 16.25 3.69 20.46
N PHE A 272 15.58 3.59 19.31
CA PHE A 272 15.38 4.71 18.38
C PHE A 272 13.95 5.25 18.55
N LEU A 273 13.83 6.52 18.96
CA LEU A 273 12.55 7.23 19.14
C LEU A 273 12.17 8.02 17.88
#